data_AF-A0A7Y3X7S0-F1
#
_entry.id   AF-A0A7Y3X7S0-F1
#
_cell.length_a   1.000
_cell.length_b   1.000
_cell.length_c   1.000
_cell.angle_alpha   90.00
_cell.angle_beta   90.00
_cell.angle_gamma   90.00
#
_symmetry.space_group_name_H-M   'P 1'
#
loop_
_entity.id
_entity.type
_entity.pdbx_description
1 polymer ?
#
loop_
_entity_poly.entity_id
_entity_poly.type
_entity_poly.pdbx_seq_one_letter_code
_entity_poly.pdbx_strand_id
1 'polypeptide(L)'
;MVIRRKKQKQCLPGELEVGDCWIGVSLADSSGLILAARVGKHTDDLIEELVVSSEGKTVCKQWNSDDWGGYERVLPPEILHYIGKDKTQRLERTNGIVRQQTGRWHRRQNKFGKVWAQTKVTTRLVVSYFNWIWSHSRLKTTAAQRAGLTLQPWAWHDLLTYPTII
;
A
#
# COMPACT_ATOMS: atom_id res chain seq x y z
N MET A 1 -19.84 10.68 -13.16
CA MET A 1 -20.07 9.83 -11.96
C MET A 1 -20.17 10.74 -10.74
N VAL A 2 -21.35 10.87 -10.12
CA VAL A 2 -21.51 11.68 -8.90
C VAL A 2 -20.90 10.91 -7.74
N ILE A 3 -19.74 11.34 -7.24
CA ILE A 3 -19.14 10.81 -6.01
C ILE A 3 -20.05 11.24 -4.85
N ARG A 4 -21.07 10.43 -4.54
CA ARG A 4 -21.89 10.62 -3.35
C ARG A 4 -20.94 10.45 -2.15
N ARG A 5 -20.62 11.54 -1.44
CA ARG A 5 -19.85 11.49 -0.19
C ARG A 5 -20.56 10.52 0.75
N LYS A 6 -20.00 9.32 0.93
CA LYS A 6 -20.46 8.37 1.94
C LYS A 6 -20.33 9.09 3.29
N LYS A 7 -21.47 9.46 3.89
CA LYS A 7 -21.50 10.07 5.22
C LYS A 7 -20.77 9.12 6.16
N GLN A 8 -19.59 9.52 6.63
CA GLN A 8 -18.90 8.76 7.66
C GLN A 8 -19.79 8.80 8.90
N LYS A 9 -20.34 7.64 9.28
CA LYS A 9 -21.16 7.55 10.50
C LYS A 9 -20.29 8.04 11.65
N GLN A 10 -20.79 9.03 12.39
CA GLN A 10 -20.17 9.55 13.62
C GLN A 10 -18.87 10.35 13.45
N CYS A 11 -18.66 11.01 12.30
CA CYS A 11 -17.54 11.96 12.12
C CYS A 11 -18.09 13.39 11.93
N LEU A 12 -17.48 14.36 12.59
CA LEU A 12 -17.79 15.78 12.41
C LEU A 12 -17.23 16.27 11.05
N PRO A 13 -17.82 17.32 10.44
CA PRO A 13 -17.38 17.83 9.14
C PRO A 13 -15.89 18.22 9.05
N GLY A 14 -15.24 18.56 10.17
CA GLY A 14 -13.82 18.91 10.23
C GLY A 14 -12.87 17.74 10.52
N GLU A 15 -13.39 16.55 10.81
CA GLU A 15 -12.55 15.39 11.13
C GLU A 15 -12.19 14.63 9.85
N LEU A 16 -11.19 15.12 9.13
CA LEU A 16 -10.77 14.55 7.84
C LEU A 16 -10.05 13.18 7.99
N GLU A 17 -9.41 12.97 9.14
CA GLU A 17 -8.54 11.81 9.45
C GLU A 17 -9.18 10.77 10.40
N VAL A 18 -10.51 10.65 10.35
CA VAL A 18 -11.26 9.65 11.11
C VAL A 18 -12.22 8.88 10.20
N GLY A 19 -12.76 7.77 10.73
CA GLY A 19 -13.70 6.90 10.03
C GLY A 19 -13.07 6.11 8.88
N ASP A 20 -13.89 5.72 7.90
CA ASP A 20 -13.47 4.92 6.75
C ASP A 20 -12.25 5.53 6.03
N CYS A 21 -11.26 4.69 5.73
CA CYS A 21 -10.06 5.00 4.95
C CYS A 21 -9.80 3.95 3.88
N TRP A 22 -8.88 4.28 2.99
CA TRP A 22 -8.29 3.41 2.00
C TRP A 22 -6.79 3.29 2.26
N ILE A 23 -6.23 2.11 1.98
CA ILE A 23 -4.78 1.90 1.93
C ILE A 23 -4.44 1.68 0.45
N GLY A 24 -3.82 2.68 -0.18
CA GLY A 24 -3.24 2.55 -1.51
C GLY A 24 -1.88 1.87 -1.42
N VAL A 25 -1.58 0.93 -2.32
CA VAL A 25 -0.33 0.17 -2.35
C VAL A 25 0.20 0.15 -3.78
N SER A 26 1.47 0.51 -3.96
CA SER A 26 2.21 0.25 -5.20
C SER A 26 3.17 -0.90 -4.97
N LEU A 27 3.24 -1.82 -5.95
CA LEU A 27 3.95 -3.09 -5.81
C LEU A 27 4.83 -3.33 -7.02
N ALA A 28 6.10 -3.67 -6.80
CA ALA A 28 6.98 -4.16 -7.84
C ALA A 28 6.59 -5.60 -8.22
N ASP A 29 6.12 -5.81 -9.45
CA ASP A 29 5.66 -7.13 -9.89
C ASP A 29 6.77 -8.18 -9.87
N SER A 30 8.02 -7.82 -10.20
CA SER A 30 9.16 -8.74 -10.24
C SER A 30 9.49 -9.35 -8.86
N SER A 31 9.63 -8.51 -7.84
CA SER A 31 10.08 -8.92 -6.50
C SER A 31 8.93 -9.14 -5.50
N GLY A 32 7.77 -8.56 -5.76
CA GLY A 32 6.68 -8.44 -4.79
C GLY A 32 6.98 -7.43 -3.67
N LEU A 33 7.97 -6.55 -3.85
CA LEU A 33 8.28 -5.48 -2.91
C LEU A 33 7.19 -4.40 -2.96
N ILE A 34 6.65 -4.03 -1.80
CA ILE A 34 5.78 -2.85 -1.70
C ILE A 34 6.67 -1.62 -1.80
N LEU A 35 6.49 -0.81 -2.84
CA LEU A 35 7.27 0.40 -3.10
C LEU A 35 6.76 1.56 -2.24
N ALA A 36 5.44 1.73 -2.17
CA ALA A 36 4.79 2.71 -1.32
C ALA A 36 3.46 2.18 -0.79
N ALA A 37 3.07 2.66 0.38
CA ALA A 37 1.73 2.49 0.91
C ALA A 37 1.24 3.78 1.58
N ARG A 38 0.04 4.24 1.23
CA ARG A 38 -0.55 5.49 1.73
C ARG A 38 -1.96 5.30 2.24
N VAL A 39 -2.33 6.04 3.28
CA VAL A 39 -3.64 5.96 3.92
C VAL A 39 -4.38 7.26 3.65
N GLY A 40 -5.51 7.17 2.96
CA GLY A 40 -6.27 8.35 2.55
C GLY A 40 -7.73 8.06 2.23
N LYS A 41 -8.41 9.04 1.64
CA LYS A 41 -9.73 8.82 1.03
C LYS A 41 -9.50 8.24 -0.37
N HIS A 42 -10.52 7.59 -0.94
CA HIS A 42 -10.48 7.14 -2.33
C HIS A 42 -10.70 8.34 -3.27
N THR A 43 -9.66 9.16 -3.39
CA THR A 43 -9.62 10.42 -4.14
C THR A 43 -8.35 10.47 -4.98
N ASP A 44 -8.32 11.40 -5.93
CA ASP A 44 -7.19 11.61 -6.82
C ASP A 44 -5.92 11.94 -6.01
N ASP A 45 -6.04 12.76 -4.95
CA ASP A 45 -4.95 13.08 -4.01
C ASP A 45 -4.24 11.85 -3.43
N LEU A 46 -4.98 10.78 -3.12
CA LEU A 46 -4.37 9.55 -2.57
C LEU A 46 -3.54 8.83 -3.64
N ILE A 47 -3.99 8.84 -4.89
CA ILE A 47 -3.22 8.25 -5.99
C ILE A 47 -2.00 9.10 -6.29
N GLU A 48 -2.14 10.41 -6.28
CA GLU A 48 -1.03 11.33 -6.51
C GLU A 48 0.06 11.11 -5.45
N GLU A 49 -0.33 11.08 -4.17
CA GLU A 49 0.59 10.77 -3.08
C GLU A 49 1.26 9.39 -3.27
N LEU A 50 0.51 8.38 -3.74
CA LEU A 50 1.03 7.04 -3.98
C LEU A 50 2.02 7.00 -5.16
N VAL A 51 1.73 7.70 -6.25
CA VAL A 51 2.59 7.82 -7.44
C VAL A 51 3.89 8.52 -7.07
N VAL A 52 3.81 9.72 -6.48
CA VAL A 52 4.97 10.49 -6.01
C VAL A 52 5.80 9.68 -5.03
N SER A 53 5.16 8.97 -4.10
CA SER A 53 5.86 8.12 -3.14
C SER A 53 6.53 6.89 -3.75
N SER A 54 6.21 6.54 -5.00
CA SER A 54 6.82 5.42 -5.73
C SER A 54 7.97 5.88 -6.63
N GLU A 55 8.07 7.17 -6.92
CA GLU A 55 9.14 7.75 -7.71
C GLU A 55 10.52 7.54 -7.06
N GLY A 56 11.55 7.36 -7.90
CA GLY A 56 12.91 7.06 -7.44
C GLY A 56 13.12 5.67 -6.85
N LYS A 57 12.05 4.92 -6.55
CA LYS A 57 12.11 3.54 -6.03
C LYS A 57 12.06 2.48 -7.13
N THR A 58 11.66 2.88 -8.35
CA THR A 58 11.60 2.02 -9.52
C THR A 58 11.83 2.84 -10.79
N VAL A 59 12.40 2.20 -11.81
CA VAL A 59 12.50 2.76 -13.18
C VAL A 59 11.34 2.31 -14.07
N CYS A 60 10.42 1.49 -13.55
CA CYS A 60 9.30 0.95 -14.30
C CYS A 60 8.30 2.06 -14.66
N LYS A 61 8.07 2.24 -15.97
CA LYS A 61 7.07 3.15 -16.52
C LYS A 61 5.76 2.47 -16.89
N GLN A 62 5.54 1.23 -16.48
CA GLN A 62 4.27 0.52 -16.70
C GLN A 62 3.56 0.31 -15.37
N TRP A 63 2.28 0.70 -15.32
CA TRP A 63 1.41 0.52 -14.17
C TRP A 63 0.21 -0.35 -14.56
N ASN A 64 -0.15 -1.31 -13.70
CA ASN A 64 -1.31 -2.16 -13.92
C ASN A 64 -2.33 -1.93 -12.79
N SER A 65 -3.57 -1.57 -13.12
CA SER A 65 -4.65 -1.37 -12.14
C SER A 65 -6.03 -1.74 -12.71
N ASP A 66 -7.09 -1.44 -11.96
CA ASP A 66 -8.45 -1.45 -12.48
C ASP A 66 -8.76 -0.18 -13.32
N ASP A 67 -9.98 -0.13 -13.84
CA ASP A 67 -10.50 0.96 -14.69
C ASP A 67 -11.06 2.14 -13.88
N TRP A 68 -10.51 2.40 -12.69
CA TRP A 68 -10.94 3.58 -11.95
C TRP A 68 -10.34 4.85 -12.58
N GLY A 69 -11.21 5.73 -13.10
CA GLY A 69 -10.77 6.93 -13.83
C GLY A 69 -9.89 7.93 -13.05
N GLY A 70 -9.65 7.74 -11.74
CA GLY A 70 -8.63 8.50 -11.02
C GLY A 70 -7.22 8.24 -11.55
N TYR A 71 -6.93 7.03 -12.03
CA TYR A 71 -5.64 6.70 -12.64
C TYR A 71 -5.38 7.51 -13.90
N GLU A 72 -6.35 7.65 -14.80
CA GLU A 72 -6.22 8.44 -16.03
C GLU A 72 -5.97 9.94 -15.74
N ARG A 73 -6.53 10.47 -14.65
CA ARG A 73 -6.36 11.88 -14.26
C ARG A 73 -5.02 12.18 -13.59
N VAL A 74 -4.41 11.18 -12.95
CA VAL A 74 -3.24 11.37 -12.08
C VAL A 74 -1.95 10.80 -12.68
N LEU A 75 -2.03 9.71 -13.44
CA LEU A 75 -0.84 9.08 -14.00
C LEU A 75 -0.18 10.01 -15.04
N PRO A 76 1.13 10.26 -14.94
CA PRO A 76 1.85 11.06 -15.93
C PRO A 76 1.77 10.43 -17.34
N PRO A 77 1.79 11.23 -18.42
CA PRO A 77 1.69 10.73 -19.80
C PRO A 77 2.77 9.70 -20.19
N GLU A 78 3.94 9.75 -19.57
CA GLU A 78 5.04 8.79 -19.79
C GLU A 78 4.80 7.42 -19.16
N ILE A 79 3.78 7.28 -18.29
CA ILE A 79 3.40 6.01 -17.69
C ILE A 79 2.43 5.28 -18.61
N LEU A 80 2.84 4.09 -19.06
CA LEU A 80 1.98 3.14 -19.75
C LEU A 80 1.03 2.48 -18.74
N HIS A 81 -0.23 2.90 -18.76
CA HIS A 81 -1.27 2.32 -17.93
C HIS A 81 -1.96 1.15 -18.63
N TYR A 82 -1.92 -0.02 -18.00
CA TYR A 82 -2.61 -1.22 -18.44
C TYR A 82 -3.76 -1.54 -17.49
N ILE A 83 -4.96 -1.68 -18.06
CA ILE A 83 -6.18 -1.98 -17.32
C ILE A 83 -6.51 -3.45 -17.52
N GLY A 84 -6.50 -4.23 -16.45
CA GLY A 84 -6.76 -5.67 -16.56
C GLY A 84 -6.57 -6.43 -15.26
N LYS A 85 -7.18 -7.63 -15.18
CA LYS A 85 -7.09 -8.51 -14.01
C LYS A 85 -5.92 -9.49 -14.07
N ASP A 86 -5.40 -9.75 -15.26
CA ASP A 86 -4.36 -10.74 -15.53
C ASP A 86 -3.01 -10.39 -14.87
N LYS A 87 -2.73 -9.09 -14.66
CA LYS A 87 -1.48 -8.60 -14.05
C LYS A 87 -1.63 -8.12 -12.60
N THR A 88 -2.81 -8.22 -12.00
CA THR A 88 -3.08 -7.70 -10.64
C THR A 88 -3.21 -8.77 -9.57
N GLN A 89 -3.13 -10.07 -9.93
CA GLN A 89 -3.31 -11.17 -8.96
C GLN A 89 -2.37 -11.07 -7.75
N ARG A 90 -1.09 -10.72 -7.98
CA ARG A 90 -0.11 -10.55 -6.90
C ARG A 90 -0.45 -9.35 -6.01
N LEU A 91 -0.85 -8.23 -6.60
CA LEU A 91 -1.31 -7.03 -5.89
C LEU A 91 -2.53 -7.33 -5.02
N GLU A 92 -3.53 -8.05 -5.54
CA GLU A 92 -4.72 -8.42 -4.79
C GLU A 92 -4.40 -9.31 -3.58
N ARG A 93 -3.47 -10.26 -3.75
CA ARG A 93 -2.99 -11.08 -2.64
C ARG A 93 -2.29 -10.23 -1.57
N THR A 94 -1.42 -9.31 -1.98
CA THR A 94 -0.74 -8.39 -1.07
C THR A 94 -1.72 -7.48 -0.34
N ASN A 95 -2.71 -6.92 -1.04
CA ASN A 95 -3.80 -6.13 -0.45
C ASN A 95 -4.55 -6.93 0.61
N GLY A 96 -4.86 -8.21 0.34
CA GLY A 96 -5.46 -9.13 1.30
C GLY A 96 -4.62 -9.35 2.56
N ILE A 97 -3.30 -9.52 2.41
CA ILE A 97 -2.35 -9.69 3.53
C ILE A 97 -2.29 -8.41 4.36
N VAL A 98 -2.04 -7.26 3.72
CA VAL A 98 -1.94 -5.95 4.40
C VAL A 98 -3.23 -5.64 5.17
N ARG A 99 -4.39 -5.89 4.57
CA ARG A 99 -5.69 -5.68 5.22
C ARG A 99 -5.87 -6.60 6.43
N GLN A 100 -5.60 -7.91 6.28
CA GLN A 100 -5.73 -8.86 7.38
C GLN A 100 -4.80 -8.53 8.55
N GLN A 101 -3.56 -8.15 8.26
CA GLN A 101 -2.60 -7.76 9.29
C GLN A 101 -3.04 -6.47 9.96
N THR A 102 -3.28 -5.38 9.21
CA THR A 102 -3.67 -4.10 9.81
C THR A 102 -4.98 -4.17 10.60
N GLY A 103 -5.97 -4.96 10.15
CA GLY A 103 -7.25 -5.15 10.84
C GLY A 103 -7.14 -5.82 12.22
N ARG A 104 -6.21 -6.77 12.40
CA ARG A 104 -6.01 -7.52 13.66
C ARG A 104 -5.53 -6.65 14.82
N TRP A 105 -4.82 -5.56 14.54
CA TRP A 105 -4.26 -4.68 15.56
C TRP A 105 -5.29 -3.70 16.12
N HIS A 106 -6.40 -3.49 15.40
CA HIS A 106 -7.43 -2.55 15.81
C HIS A 106 -8.73 -3.24 16.30
N ARG A 107 -9.10 -4.45 15.83
CA ARG A 107 -10.35 -5.13 16.27
C ARG A 107 -10.29 -6.66 16.20
N ARG A 108 -11.26 -7.31 16.86
CA ARG A 108 -11.63 -8.74 16.67
C ARG A 108 -12.12 -9.09 15.25
N GLN A 109 -12.34 -8.11 14.36
CA GLN A 109 -12.82 -8.28 12.97
C GLN A 109 -11.90 -7.54 11.99
N ASN A 110 -11.82 -8.00 10.73
CA ASN A 110 -11.03 -7.39 9.66
C ASN A 110 -11.66 -6.08 9.13
N LYS A 111 -11.66 -5.02 9.93
CA LYS A 111 -12.23 -3.69 9.60
C LYS A 111 -11.28 -2.56 10.00
N PHE A 112 -11.24 -1.48 9.23
CA PHE A 112 -10.37 -0.31 9.45
C PHE A 112 -10.58 0.38 10.79
N GLY A 113 -9.49 0.93 11.33
CA GLY A 113 -9.56 1.70 12.55
C GLY A 113 -10.42 2.96 12.43
N LYS A 114 -10.95 3.46 13.56
CA LYS A 114 -11.70 4.73 13.53
C LYS A 114 -10.77 5.94 13.40
N VAL A 115 -9.49 5.80 13.75
CA VAL A 115 -8.48 6.88 13.73
C VAL A 115 -7.42 6.57 12.69
N TRP A 116 -7.15 7.51 11.78
CA TRP A 116 -6.20 7.28 10.70
C TRP A 116 -4.75 7.28 11.16
N ALA A 117 -4.39 8.07 12.17
CA ALA A 117 -3.03 8.09 12.72
C ALA A 117 -2.56 6.68 13.10
N GLN A 118 -3.40 5.90 13.79
CA GLN A 118 -3.12 4.51 14.10
C GLN A 118 -3.00 3.66 12.83
N THR A 119 -3.93 3.82 11.89
CA THR A 119 -3.90 3.08 10.62
C THR A 119 -2.62 3.36 9.82
N LYS A 120 -2.15 4.61 9.80
CA LYS A 120 -0.90 5.03 9.16
C LYS A 120 0.31 4.33 9.80
N VAL A 121 0.40 4.35 11.14
CA VAL A 121 1.48 3.67 11.89
C VAL A 121 1.46 2.16 11.68
N THR A 122 0.30 1.52 11.84
CA THR A 122 0.16 0.06 11.64
C THR A 122 0.47 -0.34 10.20
N THR A 123 0.01 0.45 9.20
CA THR A 123 0.31 0.18 7.79
C THR A 123 1.81 0.24 7.54
N ARG A 124 2.49 1.27 8.03
CA ARG A 124 3.96 1.38 7.93
C ARG A 124 4.65 0.16 8.54
N LEU A 125 4.29 -0.22 9.77
CA LEU A 125 4.88 -1.37 10.45
C LEU A 125 4.64 -2.69 9.69
N VAL A 126 3.42 -2.91 9.20
CA VAL A 126 3.05 -4.11 8.44
C VAL A 126 3.80 -4.18 7.11
N VAL A 127 3.95 -3.05 6.41
CA VAL A 127 4.71 -2.97 5.16
C VAL A 127 6.20 -3.20 5.41
N SER A 128 6.78 -2.59 6.46
CA SER A 128 8.17 -2.86 6.88
C SER A 128 8.37 -4.36 7.14
N TYR A 129 7.50 -4.96 7.94
CA TYR A 129 7.56 -6.38 8.26
C TYR A 129 7.44 -7.24 6.99
N PHE A 130 6.48 -6.96 6.13
CA PHE A 130 6.25 -7.71 4.89
C PHE A 130 7.45 -7.65 3.94
N ASN A 131 8.03 -6.45 3.76
CA ASN A 131 9.14 -6.27 2.84
C ASN A 131 10.45 -6.90 3.35
N TRP A 132 10.77 -6.68 4.63
CA TRP A 132 12.13 -6.89 5.15
C TRP A 132 12.29 -8.17 5.99
N ILE A 133 11.24 -8.59 6.71
CA ILE A 133 11.30 -9.69 7.69
C ILE A 133 10.56 -10.93 7.19
N TRP A 134 9.38 -10.74 6.60
CA TRP A 134 8.50 -11.85 6.22
C TRP A 134 9.09 -12.66 5.05
N SER A 135 9.47 -13.91 5.34
CA SER A 135 9.96 -14.84 4.34
C SER A 135 8.79 -15.57 3.67
N HIS A 136 8.75 -15.52 2.33
CA HIS A 136 7.72 -16.19 1.57
C HIS A 136 7.86 -17.71 1.70
N SER A 137 6.80 -18.39 2.13
CA SER A 137 6.85 -19.81 2.53
C SER A 137 7.43 -20.76 1.48
N ARG A 138 7.24 -20.49 0.18
CA ARG A 138 7.79 -21.28 -0.93
C ARG A 138 9.16 -20.80 -1.42
N LEU A 139 9.39 -19.48 -1.42
CA LEU A 139 10.61 -18.89 -2.00
C LEU A 139 11.73 -18.77 -0.97
N LYS A 140 11.41 -18.90 0.32
CA LYS A 140 12.31 -18.76 1.47
C LYS A 140 13.09 -17.44 1.50
N THR A 141 12.64 -16.44 0.76
CA THR A 141 13.21 -15.10 0.65
C THR A 141 12.18 -14.04 1.01
N THR A 142 12.66 -12.89 1.49
CA THR A 142 11.84 -11.69 1.69
C THR A 142 11.66 -10.93 0.38
N ALA A 143 10.75 -9.96 0.35
CA ALA A 143 10.57 -9.13 -0.84
C ALA A 143 11.78 -8.21 -1.07
N ALA A 144 12.40 -7.70 0.00
CA ALA A 144 13.63 -6.92 -0.06
C ALA A 144 14.81 -7.72 -0.62
N GLN A 145 14.94 -8.99 -0.26
CA GLN A 145 15.96 -9.88 -0.88
C GLN A 145 15.73 -10.06 -2.37
N ARG A 146 14.48 -10.32 -2.80
CA ARG A 146 14.16 -10.45 -4.23
C ARG A 146 14.32 -9.16 -5.02
N ALA A 147 14.24 -8.02 -4.35
CA ALA A 147 14.51 -6.71 -4.93
C ALA A 147 16.01 -6.35 -4.93
N GLY A 148 16.89 -7.19 -4.37
CA GLY A 148 18.32 -6.93 -4.29
C GLY A 148 18.73 -5.87 -3.25
N LEU A 149 17.83 -5.51 -2.32
CA LEU A 149 18.09 -4.49 -1.30
C LEU A 149 18.88 -5.03 -0.10
N THR A 150 18.86 -6.35 0.11
CA THR A 150 19.60 -7.01 1.18
C THR A 150 19.88 -8.47 0.83
N LEU A 151 20.92 -9.05 1.42
CA LEU A 151 21.29 -10.44 1.19
C LEU A 151 20.58 -11.41 2.14
N GLN A 152 20.13 -10.94 3.31
CA GLN A 152 19.54 -11.77 4.37
C GLN A 152 18.21 -11.18 4.86
N PRO A 153 17.29 -12.01 5.38
CA PRO A 153 16.09 -11.50 6.05
C PRO A 153 16.48 -10.63 7.25
N TRP A 154 15.77 -9.52 7.44
CA TRP A 154 15.94 -8.69 8.61
C TRP A 154 15.22 -9.29 9.82
N ALA A 155 15.66 -8.88 11.01
CA ALA A 155 14.95 -9.00 12.27
C ALA A 155 14.35 -7.66 12.69
N TRP A 156 13.56 -7.67 13.76
CA TRP A 156 12.98 -6.44 14.32
C TRP A 156 14.03 -5.41 14.75
N HIS A 157 15.19 -5.87 15.23
CA HIS A 157 16.29 -4.99 15.62
C HIS A 157 16.84 -4.18 14.43
N ASP A 158 16.89 -4.77 13.23
CA ASP A 158 17.36 -4.08 12.03
C ASP A 158 16.41 -2.95 11.63
N LEU A 159 15.10 -3.16 11.76
CA LEU A 159 14.08 -2.13 11.51
C LEU A 159 14.16 -0.93 12.46
N LEU A 160 14.66 -1.14 13.69
CA LEU A 160 14.87 -0.04 14.65
C LEU A 160 16.15 0.74 14.36
N THR A 161 17.10 0.10 13.68
CA THR A 161 18.45 0.63 13.45
C THR A 161 18.54 1.38 12.12
N TYR A 162 17.89 0.88 11.08
CA TYR A 162 18.01 1.40 9.73
C TYR A 162 16.71 2.02 9.22
N PRO A 163 16.77 3.17 8.53
CA PRO A 163 15.60 3.72 7.87
C PRO A 163 15.13 2.78 6.76
N THR A 164 13.83 2.53 6.68
CA THR A 164 13.22 1.74 5.60
C THR A 164 12.57 2.62 4.56
N ILE A 165 12.62 2.18 3.30
CA ILE A 165 11.99 2.85 2.17
C ILE A 165 10.50 2.46 2.18
N ILE A 166 9.62 3.34 2.70
CA ILE A 166 8.14 3.19 2.69
C ILE A 166 7.46 4.52 2.37
#